data_AF-A0A356DVA0-F1
#
_entry.id   AF-A0A356DVA0-F1
#
_cell.length_a   1.000
_cell.length_b   1.000
_cell.length_c   1.000
_cell.angle_alpha   90.00
_cell.angle_beta   90.00
_cell.angle_gamma   90.00
#
_symmetry.space_group_name_H-M   'P 1'
#
loop_
_entity.id
_entity.type
_entity.pdbx_description
1 polymer ?
#
loop_
_entity_poly.entity_id
_entity_poly.type
_entity_poly.pdbx_seq_one_letter_code
_entity_poly.pdbx_strand_id
1 'polypeptide(L)'
;MDQLKEQESLKEHPTNKHTNQWLLPLILIIAIIVLLFMFRDFTLEDRAIDIPHEGLLEVIVGYAILAAEIAAVFVVAASVIQVTFNFLRSVCDKRYSHRVRSSETLRLRLGHRLSLALEFALASDILRVAISPALADILFLFVIILLRVLINHFLEDEFAIIKSSEKYPDLEPCDSGDN
;
A
#
# COMPACT_ATOMS: atom_id res chain seq x y z
N MET A 1 45.88 -11.74 42.66
CA MET A 1 46.10 -12.90 41.76
C MET A 1 44.72 -13.39 41.34
N ASP A 2 43.88 -12.49 40.82
CA ASP A 2 42.42 -12.69 40.74
C ASP A 2 41.90 -12.36 39.35
N GLN A 3 42.66 -12.80 38.34
CA GLN A 3 42.35 -12.62 36.92
C GLN A 3 41.91 -13.93 36.24
N LEU A 4 41.74 -15.03 36.96
CA LEU A 4 41.49 -16.34 36.32
C LEU A 4 40.54 -17.21 37.13
N LYS A 5 39.25 -16.86 37.15
CA LYS A 5 38.20 -17.88 37.20
C LYS A 5 36.86 -17.32 36.73
N GLU A 6 36.32 -17.97 35.71
CA GLU A 6 34.95 -17.83 35.17
C GLU A 6 34.64 -16.50 34.46
N GLN A 7 35.30 -16.11 33.37
CA GLN A 7 35.22 -16.71 32.02
C GLN A 7 34.62 -18.12 31.95
N GLU A 8 33.29 -18.27 32.07
CA GLU A 8 32.48 -19.24 31.31
C GLU A 8 31.00 -19.18 31.73
N SER A 9 30.10 -19.27 30.74
CA SER A 9 28.64 -19.36 30.84
C SER A 9 27.90 -18.04 31.14
N LEU A 10 27.18 -17.40 30.22
CA LEU A 10 26.78 -17.76 28.87
C LEU A 10 26.43 -16.43 28.20
N LYS A 11 27.34 -15.98 27.34
CA LYS A 11 27.16 -15.03 26.23
C LYS A 11 25.68 -14.76 25.90
N GLU A 12 25.04 -13.78 26.55
CA GLU A 12 23.76 -13.26 26.09
C GLU A 12 24.02 -12.60 24.74
N HIS A 13 23.56 -13.29 23.71
CA HIS A 13 23.61 -12.83 22.34
C HIS A 13 22.86 -11.50 22.27
N PRO A 14 23.47 -10.39 21.84
CA PRO A 14 22.72 -9.17 21.66
C PRO A 14 21.65 -9.46 20.60
N THR A 15 20.40 -9.48 21.03
CA THR A 15 19.23 -9.62 20.18
C THR A 15 19.24 -8.43 19.23
N ASN A 16 19.67 -8.69 17.99
CA ASN A 16 19.73 -7.72 16.92
C ASN A 16 18.30 -7.27 16.57
N LYS A 17 17.84 -6.21 17.25
CA LYS A 17 16.51 -5.61 17.07
C LYS A 17 16.30 -5.02 15.67
N HIS A 18 17.32 -4.93 14.84
CA HIS A 18 17.23 -4.34 13.50
C HIS A 18 16.95 -5.37 12.38
N THR A 19 17.02 -6.68 12.68
CA THR A 19 16.83 -7.74 11.67
C THR A 19 15.36 -8.18 11.53
N ASN A 20 14.53 -8.01 12.56
CA ASN A 20 13.13 -8.46 12.55
C ASN A 20 12.15 -7.56 11.77
N GLN A 21 12.53 -6.33 11.42
CA GLN A 21 11.67 -5.42 10.65
C GLN A 21 11.47 -5.91 9.20
N TRP A 22 12.51 -6.50 8.58
CA TRP A 22 12.41 -7.07 7.24
C TRP A 22 11.76 -8.46 7.19
N LEU A 23 11.68 -9.15 8.33
CA LEU A 23 11.05 -10.47 8.43
C LEU A 23 9.52 -10.40 8.33
N LEU A 24 8.90 -9.34 8.87
CA LEU A 24 7.44 -9.14 8.86
C LEU A 24 6.83 -9.22 7.45
N PRO A 25 7.30 -8.45 6.46
CA PRO A 25 6.71 -8.51 5.14
C PRO A 25 7.04 -9.83 4.39
N LEU A 26 8.22 -10.40 4.61
CA LEU A 26 8.60 -11.69 4.02
C LEU A 26 7.69 -12.81 4.52
N ILE A 27 7.45 -12.84 5.84
CA ILE A 27 6.50 -13.77 6.47
C ILE A 27 5.09 -13.55 5.90
N LEU A 28 4.68 -12.31 5.65
CA LEU A 28 3.37 -12.03 5.05
C LEU A 28 3.27 -12.55 3.61
N ILE A 29 4.29 -12.35 2.77
CA ILE A 29 4.33 -12.89 1.40
C ILE A 29 4.29 -14.42 1.43
N ILE A 30 5.10 -15.04 2.28
CA ILE A 30 5.13 -16.50 2.44
C ILE A 30 3.77 -16.99 2.94
N ALA A 31 3.14 -16.31 3.90
CA ALA A 31 1.81 -16.64 4.39
C ALA A 31 0.75 -16.52 3.30
N ILE A 32 0.79 -15.50 2.44
CA ILE A 32 -0.10 -15.36 1.27
C ILE A 32 0.09 -16.52 0.30
N ILE A 33 1.34 -16.89 -0.02
CA ILE A 33 1.64 -17.99 -0.94
C ILE A 33 1.18 -19.33 -0.35
N VAL A 34 1.42 -19.58 0.95
CA VAL A 34 0.99 -20.78 1.66
C VAL A 34 -0.53 -20.85 1.76
N LEU A 35 -1.20 -19.71 2.05
CA LEU A 35 -2.66 -19.59 2.04
C LEU A 35 -3.21 -19.95 0.65
N LEU A 36 -2.66 -19.36 -0.41
CA LEU A 36 -3.08 -19.67 -1.78
C LEU A 36 -2.84 -21.14 -2.15
N PHE A 37 -1.77 -21.75 -1.65
CA PHE A 37 -1.46 -23.15 -1.90
C PHE A 37 -2.41 -24.09 -1.13
N MET A 38 -2.69 -23.81 0.15
CA MET A 38 -3.61 -24.59 0.99
C MET A 38 -5.05 -24.57 0.48
N PHE A 39 -5.51 -23.42 -0.01
CA PHE A 39 -6.87 -23.24 -0.48
C PHE A 39 -7.10 -23.72 -1.92
N ARG A 40 -6.03 -24.04 -2.66
CA ARG A 40 -6.13 -24.61 -4.01
C ARG A 40 -6.90 -25.94 -4.04
N ASP A 41 -6.93 -26.67 -2.92
CA ASP A 41 -7.59 -27.97 -2.80
C ASP A 41 -9.07 -27.89 -2.36
N PHE A 42 -9.62 -26.70 -2.07
CA PHE A 42 -11.05 -26.54 -1.75
C PHE A 42 -11.90 -26.54 -3.05
N THR A 43 -12.35 -27.72 -3.47
CA THR A 43 -13.31 -27.87 -4.58
C THR A 43 -14.73 -27.45 -4.17
N LEU A 44 -15.34 -26.66 -5.06
CA LEU A 44 -16.53 -25.84 -4.90
C LEU A 44 -17.84 -26.65 -4.83
N GLU A 45 -18.35 -26.98 -3.64
CA GLU A 45 -19.67 -27.63 -3.54
C GLU A 45 -20.63 -27.10 -2.46
N ASP A 46 -20.36 -25.96 -1.82
CA ASP A 46 -21.38 -25.26 -1.03
C ASP A 46 -21.85 -24.01 -1.77
N ARG A 47 -22.86 -24.19 -2.62
CA ARG A 47 -23.68 -23.08 -3.11
C ARG A 47 -24.69 -22.69 -2.03
N ALA A 48 -24.54 -21.43 -1.62
CA ALA A 48 -25.57 -20.45 -1.30
C ALA A 48 -26.68 -20.86 -0.31
N ILE A 49 -26.72 -20.13 0.81
CA ILE A 49 -27.97 -19.83 1.51
C ILE A 49 -28.82 -19.00 0.56
N ASP A 50 -29.84 -19.62 -0.04
CA ASP A 50 -30.85 -18.99 -0.88
C ASP A 50 -31.75 -18.11 0.01
N ILE A 51 -31.65 -16.78 -0.10
CA ILE A 51 -32.46 -15.85 0.68
C ILE A 51 -33.73 -15.57 -0.14
N PRO A 52 -34.94 -15.82 0.38
CA PRO A 52 -36.16 -15.83 -0.46
C PRO A 52 -36.65 -14.47 -1.04
N HIS A 53 -35.88 -13.38 -0.94
CA HIS A 53 -36.29 -12.01 -1.31
C HIS A 53 -35.19 -11.18 -2.04
N GLU A 54 -34.55 -11.72 -3.10
CA GLU A 54 -33.28 -11.20 -3.66
C GLU A 54 -33.40 -10.09 -4.73
N GLY A 55 -34.42 -10.14 -5.61
CA GLY A 55 -34.28 -9.53 -6.95
C GLY A 55 -34.15 -8.00 -6.99
N LEU A 56 -34.87 -7.28 -6.12
CA LEU A 56 -34.73 -5.82 -6.03
C LEU A 56 -33.40 -5.40 -5.40
N LEU A 57 -32.93 -6.16 -4.41
CA LEU A 57 -31.66 -5.90 -3.74
C LEU A 57 -30.49 -6.16 -4.68
N GLU A 58 -30.54 -7.25 -5.44
CA GLU A 58 -29.54 -7.57 -6.47
C GLU A 58 -29.42 -6.46 -7.52
N VAL A 59 -30.55 -5.90 -7.96
CA VAL A 59 -30.56 -4.76 -8.90
C VAL A 59 -29.97 -3.50 -8.26
N ILE A 60 -30.38 -3.13 -7.05
CA ILE A 60 -29.89 -1.93 -6.36
C ILE A 60 -28.39 -2.04 -6.08
N VAL A 61 -27.93 -3.17 -5.56
CA VAL A 61 -26.52 -3.41 -5.28
C VAL A 61 -25.72 -3.48 -6.59
N GLY A 62 -26.27 -4.09 -7.64
CA GLY A 62 -25.65 -4.09 -8.97
C GLY A 62 -25.40 -2.68 -9.52
N TYR A 63 -26.36 -1.77 -9.37
CA TYR A 63 -26.17 -0.37 -9.72
C TYR A 63 -25.14 0.33 -8.81
N ALA A 64 -25.09 0.01 -7.52
CA ALA A 64 -24.10 0.56 -6.60
C ALA A 64 -22.66 0.10 -6.92
N ILE A 65 -22.48 -1.18 -7.24
CA ILE A 65 -21.23 -1.78 -7.74
C ILE A 65 -20.76 -1.03 -8.97
N LEU A 66 -21.64 -0.88 -9.97
CA LEU A 66 -21.33 -0.18 -11.21
C LEU A 66 -20.95 1.29 -10.97
N ALA A 67 -21.69 1.99 -10.11
CA ALA A 67 -21.41 3.38 -9.77
C ALA A 67 -20.04 3.55 -9.10
N ALA A 68 -19.70 2.67 -8.14
CA ALA A 68 -18.41 2.66 -7.47
C ALA A 68 -17.25 2.35 -8.44
N GLU A 69 -17.45 1.40 -9.35
CA GLU A 69 -16.47 1.04 -10.38
C GLU A 69 -16.22 2.21 -11.36
N ILE A 70 -17.29 2.86 -11.83
CA ILE A 70 -17.18 4.05 -12.69
C ILE A 70 -16.45 5.17 -11.96
N ALA A 71 -16.76 5.42 -10.68
CA ALA A 71 -16.09 6.43 -9.88
C ALA A 71 -14.59 6.13 -9.73
N ALA A 72 -14.22 4.88 -9.45
CA ALA A 72 -12.83 4.44 -9.37
C ALA A 72 -12.09 4.70 -10.69
N VAL A 73 -12.64 4.21 -11.81
CA VAL A 73 -12.06 4.38 -13.15
C VAL A 73 -11.91 5.87 -13.49
N PHE A 74 -12.92 6.68 -13.18
CA PHE A 74 -12.89 8.12 -13.44
C PHE A 74 -11.77 8.82 -12.66
N VAL A 75 -11.63 8.53 -11.36
CA VAL A 75 -10.59 9.14 -10.52
C VAL A 75 -9.18 8.73 -10.99
N VAL A 76 -8.98 7.46 -11.34
CA VAL A 76 -7.70 6.98 -11.90
C VAL A 76 -7.41 7.69 -13.23
N ALA A 77 -8.36 7.68 -14.17
CA ALA A 77 -8.18 8.27 -15.49
C ALA A 77 -7.87 9.77 -15.41
N ALA A 78 -8.66 10.53 -14.64
CA ALA A 78 -8.44 11.97 -14.46
C ALA A 78 -7.07 12.28 -13.83
N SER A 79 -6.63 11.47 -12.86
CA SER A 79 -5.33 11.63 -12.21
C SER A 79 -4.17 11.35 -13.17
N VAL A 80 -4.24 10.26 -13.93
CA VAL A 80 -3.24 9.90 -14.94
C VAL A 80 -3.15 10.94 -16.05
N ILE A 81 -4.29 11.38 -16.59
CA ILE A 81 -4.34 12.41 -17.64
C ILE A 81 -3.71 13.73 -17.14
N GLN A 82 -4.11 14.20 -15.96
CA GLN A 82 -3.58 15.45 -15.42
C GLN A 82 -2.05 15.39 -15.25
N VAL A 83 -1.53 14.30 -14.67
CA VAL A 83 -0.08 14.19 -14.46
C VAL A 83 0.68 14.00 -15.74
N THR A 84 0.15 13.22 -16.68
CA THR A 84 0.77 13.05 -17.99
C THR A 84 0.87 14.38 -18.72
N PHE A 85 -0.19 15.19 -18.71
CA PHE A 85 -0.20 16.51 -19.34
C PHE A 85 0.80 17.47 -18.67
N ASN A 86 0.80 17.54 -17.33
CA ASN A 86 1.74 18.36 -16.58
C ASN A 86 3.20 17.94 -16.81
N PHE A 87 3.48 16.64 -16.89
CA PHE A 87 4.80 16.10 -17.19
C PHE A 87 5.23 16.44 -18.61
N LEU A 88 4.36 16.25 -19.60
CA LEU A 88 4.70 16.52 -21.01
C LEU A 88 4.98 18.01 -21.24
N ARG A 89 4.15 18.90 -20.68
CA ARG A 89 4.40 20.35 -20.71
C ARG A 89 5.73 20.72 -20.05
N SER A 90 6.04 20.09 -18.92
CA SER A 90 7.32 20.29 -18.22
C SER A 90 8.53 19.88 -19.05
N VAL A 91 8.42 18.85 -19.89
CA VAL A 91 9.51 18.36 -20.73
C VAL A 91 9.70 19.27 -21.96
N CYS A 92 8.61 19.83 -22.50
CA CYS A 92 8.67 20.77 -23.62
C CYS A 92 9.24 22.15 -23.23
N ASP A 93 9.03 22.61 -21.99
CA ASP A 93 9.59 23.88 -21.49
C ASP A 93 11.04 23.69 -20.98
N LYS A 94 12.03 23.98 -21.85
CA LYS A 94 13.49 23.81 -21.62
C LYS A 94 14.09 24.67 -20.49
N ARG A 95 13.29 25.42 -19.73
CA ARG A 95 13.75 26.44 -18.77
C ARG A 95 13.29 26.15 -17.34
N TYR A 96 13.67 25.02 -16.73
CA TYR A 96 13.24 24.76 -15.34
C TYR A 96 14.19 23.85 -14.53
N SER A 97 15.29 24.43 -14.04
CA SER A 97 16.30 23.75 -13.22
C SER A 97 15.95 23.66 -11.71
N HIS A 98 14.71 23.92 -11.30
CA HIS A 98 14.34 23.98 -9.87
C HIS A 98 13.25 22.96 -9.45
N ARG A 99 13.09 21.87 -10.22
CA ARG A 99 11.87 21.03 -10.27
C ARG A 99 11.79 19.89 -9.24
N VAL A 100 12.80 19.67 -8.40
CA VAL A 100 12.79 18.56 -7.44
C VAL A 100 11.62 18.69 -6.45
N ARG A 101 11.38 19.90 -5.89
CA ARG A 101 10.27 20.16 -4.96
C ARG A 101 8.87 20.10 -5.60
N SER A 102 8.77 20.32 -6.92
CA SER A 102 7.51 20.22 -7.66
C SER A 102 7.13 18.76 -7.96
N SER A 103 8.11 17.86 -8.10
CA SER A 103 7.83 16.44 -8.33
C SER A 103 7.24 15.76 -7.10
N GLU A 104 7.74 16.10 -5.91
CA GLU A 104 7.28 15.52 -4.65
C GLU A 104 5.82 15.88 -4.34
N THR A 105 5.46 17.16 -4.49
CA THR A 105 4.06 17.61 -4.33
C THR A 105 3.12 17.00 -5.37
N LEU A 106 3.60 16.70 -6.59
CA LEU A 106 2.82 16.02 -7.62
C LEU A 106 2.57 14.55 -7.27
N ARG A 107 3.59 13.85 -6.75
CA ARG A 107 3.49 12.46 -6.27
C ARG A 107 2.52 12.34 -5.09
N LEU A 108 2.59 13.24 -4.12
CA LEU A 108 1.67 13.25 -2.96
C LEU A 108 0.22 13.43 -3.40
N ARG A 109 -0.05 14.38 -4.31
CA ARG A 109 -1.41 14.62 -4.83
C ARG A 109 -1.94 13.45 -5.64
N LEU A 110 -1.08 12.77 -6.40
CA LEU A 110 -1.42 11.54 -7.10
C LEU A 110 -1.75 10.41 -6.13
N GLY A 111 -0.87 10.17 -5.16
CA GLY A 111 -1.03 9.11 -4.18
C GLY A 111 -2.37 9.23 -3.45
N HIS A 112 -2.74 10.44 -3.03
CA HIS A 112 -4.03 10.69 -2.39
C HIS A 112 -5.24 10.35 -3.27
N ARG A 113 -5.22 10.74 -4.55
CA ARG A 113 -6.33 10.45 -5.48
C ARG A 113 -6.39 8.97 -5.86
N LEU A 114 -5.24 8.32 -6.03
CA LEU A 114 -5.18 6.88 -6.29
C LEU A 114 -5.67 6.09 -5.07
N SER A 115 -5.35 6.51 -3.85
CA SER A 115 -5.89 5.91 -2.62
C SER A 115 -7.42 5.97 -2.59
N LEU A 116 -8.01 7.12 -2.96
CA LEU A 116 -9.46 7.26 -3.06
C LEU A 116 -10.08 6.32 -4.11
N ALA A 117 -9.48 6.24 -5.31
CA ALA A 117 -9.97 5.33 -6.35
C ALA A 117 -9.94 3.86 -5.89
N LEU A 118 -8.89 3.51 -5.14
CA LEU A 118 -8.68 2.20 -4.56
C LEU A 118 -9.70 1.88 -3.45
N GLU A 119 -10.22 2.86 -2.72
CA GLU A 119 -11.34 2.68 -1.78
C GLU A 119 -12.65 2.38 -2.52
N PHE A 120 -12.93 3.08 -3.62
CA PHE A 120 -14.11 2.81 -4.45
C PHE A 120 -14.07 1.41 -5.09
N ALA A 121 -12.91 0.99 -5.59
CA ALA A 121 -12.72 -0.35 -6.12
C ALA A 121 -12.97 -1.41 -5.03
N LEU A 122 -12.40 -1.20 -3.84
CA LEU A 122 -12.59 -2.10 -2.70
C LEU A 122 -14.07 -2.18 -2.27
N ALA A 123 -14.77 -1.05 -2.25
CA ALA A 123 -16.20 -1.02 -1.92
C ALA A 123 -17.05 -1.82 -2.93
N SER A 124 -16.75 -1.69 -4.23
CA SER A 124 -17.39 -2.46 -5.30
C SER A 124 -17.18 -3.97 -5.12
N ASP A 125 -15.95 -4.38 -4.81
CA ASP A 125 -15.62 -5.79 -4.60
C ASP A 125 -16.29 -6.38 -3.34
N ILE A 126 -16.35 -5.63 -2.25
CA ILE A 126 -17.07 -6.03 -1.03
C ILE A 126 -18.57 -6.21 -1.31
N LEU A 127 -19.18 -5.26 -2.05
CA LEU A 127 -20.60 -5.35 -2.43
C LEU A 127 -20.87 -6.59 -3.30
N ARG A 128 -19.95 -6.94 -4.21
CA ARG A 128 -20.05 -8.13 -5.06
C ARG A 128 -20.04 -9.42 -4.24
N VAL A 129 -19.12 -9.52 -3.28
CA VAL A 129 -19.05 -10.64 -2.33
C VAL A 129 -20.30 -10.74 -1.46
N ALA A 130 -20.93 -9.60 -1.12
CA ALA A 130 -22.13 -9.58 -0.29
C ALA A 130 -23.37 -10.16 -0.98
N ILE A 131 -23.51 -10.00 -2.31
CA ILE A 131 -24.67 -10.51 -3.07
C ILE A 131 -24.49 -11.94 -3.58
N SER A 132 -23.26 -12.35 -3.87
CA SER A 132 -22.94 -13.68 -4.36
C SER A 132 -21.66 -14.15 -3.69
N PRO A 133 -21.73 -14.63 -2.44
CA PRO A 133 -20.55 -15.04 -1.69
C PRO A 133 -19.98 -16.34 -2.26
N ALA A 134 -19.12 -16.23 -3.28
CA ALA A 134 -18.30 -17.33 -3.76
C ALA A 134 -16.99 -17.37 -2.96
N LEU A 135 -16.61 -18.54 -2.46
CA LEU A 135 -15.35 -18.72 -1.71
C LEU A 135 -14.13 -18.24 -2.51
N ALA A 136 -14.13 -18.48 -3.83
CA ALA A 136 -13.07 -18.00 -4.72
C ALA A 136 -12.97 -16.46 -4.77
N ASP A 137 -14.11 -15.77 -4.84
CA ASP A 137 -14.16 -14.30 -4.91
C ASP A 137 -13.70 -13.68 -3.59
N ILE A 138 -14.11 -14.27 -2.46
CA ILE A 138 -13.67 -13.85 -1.13
C ILE A 138 -12.15 -13.99 -0.99
N LEU A 139 -11.58 -15.11 -1.44
CA LEU A 139 -10.13 -15.35 -1.38
C LEU A 139 -9.36 -14.36 -2.27
N PHE A 140 -9.82 -14.13 -3.49
CA PHE A 140 -9.17 -13.18 -4.40
C PHE A 140 -9.19 -11.76 -3.83
N LEU A 141 -10.34 -11.33 -3.31
CA LEU A 141 -10.48 -10.04 -2.62
C LEU A 141 -9.52 -9.93 -1.44
N PHE A 142 -9.43 -10.97 -0.60
CA PHE A 142 -8.52 -11.00 0.54
C PHE A 142 -7.06 -10.86 0.12
N VAL A 143 -6.64 -11.53 -0.96
CA VAL A 143 -5.29 -11.43 -1.52
C VAL A 143 -4.99 -10.01 -2.00
N ILE A 144 -5.92 -9.36 -2.71
CA ILE A 144 -5.74 -7.96 -3.16
C ILE A 144 -5.57 -7.02 -1.97
N ILE A 145 -6.40 -7.18 -0.93
CA ILE A 145 -6.31 -6.35 0.29
C ILE A 145 -4.96 -6.55 0.98
N LEU A 146 -4.51 -7.80 1.16
CA LEU A 146 -3.20 -8.09 1.75
C LEU A 146 -2.06 -7.52 0.92
N LEU A 147 -2.13 -7.63 -0.41
CA LEU A 147 -1.13 -7.05 -1.30
C LEU A 147 -1.04 -5.54 -1.12
N ARG A 148 -2.18 -4.84 -1.01
CA ARG A 148 -2.22 -3.40 -0.77
C ARG A 148 -1.56 -3.04 0.57
N VAL A 149 -1.90 -3.77 1.64
CA VAL A 149 -1.33 -3.56 2.97
C VAL A 149 0.17 -3.79 2.96
N LEU A 150 0.63 -4.86 2.30
CA LEU A 150 2.04 -5.21 2.18
C LEU A 150 2.84 -4.11 1.49
N ILE A 151 2.37 -3.66 0.32
CA ILE A 151 3.05 -2.62 -0.47
C ILE A 151 3.14 -1.33 0.34
N ASN A 152 2.03 -0.90 0.95
CA ASN A 152 2.03 0.32 1.76
C ASN A 152 2.96 0.22 2.98
N HIS A 153 3.01 -0.91 3.66
CA HIS A 153 3.92 -1.09 4.80
C HIS A 153 5.40 -0.99 4.40
N PHE A 154 5.79 -1.64 3.30
CA PHE A 154 7.17 -1.55 2.79
C PHE A 154 7.56 -0.12 2.42
N LEU A 155 6.65 0.60 1.75
CA LEU A 155 6.89 1.97 1.35
C LEU A 155 7.10 2.88 2.58
N GLU A 156 6.25 2.77 3.59
CA GLU A 156 6.33 3.57 4.82
C GLU A 156 7.67 3.39 5.55
N ASP A 157 8.19 2.16 5.59
CA ASP A 157 9.49 1.84 6.19
C ASP A 157 10.66 2.47 5.42
N GLU A 158 10.65 2.46 4.08
CA GLU A 158 11.67 3.12 3.27
C GLU A 158 11.67 4.66 3.47
N PHE A 159 10.49 5.29 3.59
CA PHE A 159 10.39 6.72 3.87
C PHE A 159 10.93 7.09 5.25
N ALA A 160 10.73 6.25 6.28
CA ALA A 160 11.26 6.49 7.62
C ALA A 160 12.79 6.47 7.64
N ILE A 161 13.40 5.55 6.88
CA ILE A 161 14.85 5.46 6.72
C ILE A 161 15.39 6.71 6.01
N ILE A 162 14.77 7.15 4.92
CA ILE A 162 15.18 8.36 4.17
C ILE A 162 15.06 9.62 5.04
N LYS A 163 13.96 9.78 5.80
CA LYS A 163 13.77 10.93 6.69
C LYS A 163 14.82 11.02 7.80
N SER A 164 15.36 9.88 8.24
CA SER A 164 16.43 9.84 9.24
C SER A 164 17.82 10.18 8.67
N SER A 165 18.00 10.15 7.34
CA SER A 165 19.25 10.49 6.65
C SER A 165 19.30 11.95 6.17
N GLU A 166 18.19 12.71 6.26
CA GLU A 166 18.19 14.15 6.01
C GLU A 166 18.64 14.91 7.27
N LYS A 167 19.91 14.72 7.60
CA LYS A 167 20.65 15.54 8.56
C LYS A 167 21.43 16.59 7.76
N TYR A 168 20.81 17.75 7.54
CA TYR A 168 21.52 18.99 7.18
C TYR A 168 21.58 19.90 8.42
N PRO A 169 22.65 19.85 9.24
CA PRO A 169 22.87 20.82 10.32
C PRO A 169 23.44 22.17 9.83
N ASP A 170 23.72 22.34 8.53
CA ASP A 170 24.75 23.31 8.11
C ASP A 170 24.22 24.50 7.31
N LEU A 171 22.94 24.85 7.46
CA LEU A 171 22.55 26.23 7.16
C LEU A 171 22.88 27.07 8.39
N GLU A 172 24.18 27.31 8.60
CA GLU A 172 24.59 28.52 9.31
C GLU A 172 23.87 29.70 8.62
N PRO A 173 23.15 30.54 9.36
CA PRO A 173 22.74 31.82 8.81
C PRO A 173 24.03 32.51 8.42
N CYS A 174 24.21 32.82 7.14
CA CYS A 174 25.15 33.87 6.76
C CYS A 174 24.65 35.14 7.45
N ASP A 175 25.23 35.44 8.62
CA ASP A 175 25.13 36.73 9.26
C ASP A 175 25.75 37.75 8.31
N SER A 176 24.91 38.31 7.46
CA SER A 176 25.15 39.56 6.78
C SER A 176 24.93 40.68 7.80
N GLY A 177 25.99 41.01 8.53
CA GLY A 177 25.97 42.00 9.61
C GLY A 177 27.29 42.73 9.81
N ASP A 178 28.08 42.92 8.75
CA ASP A 178 29.19 43.89 8.76
C ASP A 178 28.60 45.30 8.57
N ASN A 179 28.48 46.05 9.67
CA ASN A 179 28.37 47.51 9.68
C ASN A 179 28.87 48.09 11.01
#